data_AF-A0A259S4J3-F1
#
_entry.id   AF-A0A259S4J3-F1
#
_cell.length_a   1.000
_cell.length_b   1.000
_cell.length_c   1.000
_cell.angle_alpha   90.00
_cell.angle_beta   90.00
_cell.angle_gamma   90.00
#
_symmetry.space_group_name_H-M   'P 1'
#
loop_
_entity.id
_entity.type
_entity.pdbx_description
1 polymer ?
#
loop_
_entity_poly.entity_id
_entity_poly.type
_entity_poly.pdbx_seq_one_letter_code
_entity_poly.pdbx_strand_id
1 'polypeptide(L)'
;MSVAADRIADVDPARIRAFKERNPSWRGNKETRIREELGLSPARYVVLLERAAASLEGMQADPLGARRVLDFTPPRIRWGSQ
;
A
#
# COMPACT_ATOMS: atom_id res chain seq x y z
N MET A 1 8.78 25.80 0.65
CA MET A 1 7.85 25.04 1.51
C MET A 1 6.72 24.54 0.62
N SER A 2 6.65 23.24 0.35
CA SER A 2 5.74 22.66 -0.66
C SER A 2 4.44 22.17 -0.02
N VAL A 3 3.32 22.79 -0.42
CA VAL A 3 1.92 22.44 -0.10
C VAL A 3 1.51 20.99 -0.43
N ALA A 4 2.40 20.20 -1.05
CA ALA A 4 2.13 18.79 -1.35
C ALA A 4 2.39 17.83 -0.17
N ALA A 5 3.13 18.26 0.85
CA ALA A 5 3.38 17.43 2.04
C ALA A 5 2.13 17.28 2.95
N ASP A 6 1.16 18.19 2.79
CA ASP A 6 0.03 18.36 3.71
C ASP A 6 -1.26 17.64 3.29
N ARG A 7 -1.24 16.92 2.15
CA ARG A 7 -2.33 15.98 1.76
C ARG A 7 -1.98 14.52 2.04
N ILE A 8 -0.96 14.28 2.85
CA ILE A 8 -0.53 12.95 3.31
C ILE A 8 -1.00 12.70 4.75
N ALA A 9 -2.08 13.35 5.17
CA ALA A 9 -2.75 13.04 6.42
C ALA A 9 -3.74 11.89 6.19
N ASP A 10 -3.43 10.73 6.80
CA ASP A 10 -4.32 9.60 7.08
C ASP A 10 -5.16 9.03 5.93
N VAL A 11 -4.51 8.34 4.99
CA VAL A 11 -5.22 7.22 4.36
C VAL A 11 -5.25 6.06 5.37
N ASP A 12 -6.42 5.85 5.94
CA ASP A 12 -6.76 4.75 6.84
C ASP A 12 -6.29 3.39 6.27
N PRO A 13 -5.49 2.60 7.02
CA PRO A 13 -5.12 1.23 6.65
C PRO A 13 -6.31 0.37 6.22
N ALA A 14 -7.48 0.52 6.84
CA ALA A 14 -8.68 -0.21 6.48
C ALA A 14 -9.15 0.13 5.05
N ARG A 15 -8.98 1.39 4.62
CA ARG A 15 -9.31 1.84 3.27
C ARG A 15 -8.36 1.25 2.22
N ILE A 16 -7.06 1.17 2.52
CA ILE A 16 -6.07 0.50 1.65
C ILE A 16 -6.42 -0.96 1.48
N ARG A 17 -6.78 -1.63 2.58
CA ARG A 17 -7.18 -3.04 2.57
C ARG A 17 -8.44 -3.28 1.76
N ALA A 18 -9.51 -2.51 2.01
CA ALA A 18 -10.77 -2.63 1.27
C ALA A 18 -10.55 -2.45 -0.24
N PHE A 19 -9.69 -1.51 -0.64
CA PHE A 19 -9.31 -1.36 -2.04
C PHE A 19 -8.59 -2.58 -2.60
N LYS A 20 -7.63 -3.17 -1.86
CA LYS A 20 -6.91 -4.40 -2.24
C LYS A 20 -7.85 -5.60 -2.39
N GLU A 21 -8.84 -5.74 -1.52
CA GLU A 21 -9.82 -6.85 -1.59
C GLU A 21 -10.71 -6.73 -2.83
N ARG A 22 -11.17 -5.52 -3.17
CA ARG A 22 -11.92 -5.27 -4.42
C ARG A 22 -11.07 -5.38 -5.68
N ASN A 23 -9.76 -5.15 -5.57
CA ASN A 23 -8.82 -5.17 -6.69
C ASN A 23 -7.65 -6.13 -6.40
N PRO A 24 -7.89 -7.46 -6.40
CA PRO A 24 -6.88 -8.45 -5.98
C PRO A 24 -5.71 -8.58 -6.95
N SER A 25 -5.93 -8.36 -8.25
CA SER A 25 -4.89 -8.38 -9.28
C SER A 25 -4.30 -6.99 -9.53
N TRP A 26 -3.08 -6.90 -10.06
CA TRP A 26 -2.52 -5.65 -10.59
C TRP A 26 -2.92 -5.36 -12.04
N ARG A 27 -3.62 -6.30 -12.71
CA ARG A 27 -4.04 -6.14 -14.11
C ARG A 27 -5.13 -5.08 -14.28
N GLY A 28 -5.24 -4.55 -15.49
CA GLY A 28 -6.29 -3.59 -15.88
C GLY A 28 -5.98 -2.15 -15.48
N ASN A 29 -7.01 -1.37 -15.16
CA ASN A 29 -6.93 0.07 -14.89
C ASN A 29 -6.63 0.40 -13.41
N LYS A 30 -5.94 -0.49 -12.69
CA LYS A 30 -5.75 -0.37 -11.23
C LYS A 30 -5.05 0.92 -10.83
N GLU A 31 -4.05 1.37 -11.59
CA GLU A 31 -3.37 2.63 -11.30
C GLU A 31 -4.29 3.83 -11.41
N THR A 32 -5.16 3.86 -12.42
CA THR A 32 -6.18 4.90 -12.58
C THR A 32 -7.14 4.88 -11.39
N ARG A 33 -7.60 3.69 -10.99
CA ARG A 33 -8.45 3.52 -9.80
C ARG A 33 -7.77 3.93 -8.49
N ILE A 34 -6.48 3.68 -8.33
CA ILE A 34 -5.72 4.15 -7.16
C ILE A 34 -5.76 5.68 -7.09
N ARG A 35 -5.57 6.36 -8.23
CA ARG A 35 -5.62 7.82 -8.30
C ARG A 35 -7.03 8.36 -8.03
N GLU A 36 -8.04 7.75 -8.63
CA GLU A 36 -9.44 8.21 -8.55
C GLU A 36 -10.12 7.87 -7.22
N GLU A 37 -9.98 6.64 -6.71
CA GLU A 37 -10.67 6.17 -5.50
C GLU A 37 -9.92 6.53 -4.20
N LEU A 38 -8.59 6.56 -4.25
CA LEU A 38 -7.76 6.78 -3.06
C LEU A 38 -7.08 8.15 -3.04
N GLY A 39 -7.04 8.87 -4.17
CA GLY A 39 -6.29 10.13 -4.27
C GLY A 39 -4.77 9.93 -4.13
N LEU A 40 -4.28 8.70 -4.33
CA LEU A 40 -2.88 8.33 -4.13
C LEU A 40 -2.16 8.15 -5.47
N SER A 41 -0.83 8.33 -5.45
CA SER A 41 -0.02 7.77 -6.52
C SER A 41 0.08 6.23 -6.36
N PRO A 42 0.21 5.46 -7.45
CA PRO A 42 0.41 4.01 -7.36
C PRO A 42 1.59 3.61 -6.48
N ALA A 43 2.70 4.35 -6.56
CA ALA A 43 3.86 4.14 -5.69
C ALA A 43 3.52 4.36 -4.20
N ARG A 44 2.76 5.42 -3.88
CA ARG A 44 2.35 5.70 -2.49
C ARG A 44 1.42 4.61 -1.96
N TYR A 45 0.50 4.13 -2.79
CA TYR A 45 -0.38 3.01 -2.46
C TYR A 45 0.42 1.75 -2.09
N VAL A 46 1.43 1.38 -2.89
CA VAL A 46 2.26 0.19 -2.61
C VAL A 46 2.99 0.33 -1.27
N VAL A 47 3.58 1.50 -0.99
CA VAL A 47 4.25 1.75 0.30
C VAL A 47 3.29 1.64 1.49
N LEU A 48 2.08 2.17 1.37
CA LEU A 48 1.08 2.09 2.44
C LEU A 48 0.55 0.67 2.62
N LEU A 49 0.37 -0.07 1.53
CA LEU A 49 -0.03 -1.48 1.57
C LEU A 49 1.03 -2.35 2.26
N GLU A 50 2.31 -2.12 1.96
CA GLU A 50 3.44 -2.78 2.63
C GLU A 50 3.46 -2.47 4.14
N ARG A 51 3.27 -1.21 4.52
CA ARG A 51 3.22 -0.80 5.93
C ARG A 51 2.04 -1.41 6.66
N ALA A 52 0.86 -1.46 6.03
CA ALA A 52 -0.31 -2.10 6.59
C ALA A 52 -0.09 -3.62 6.74
N ALA A 53 0.51 -4.28 5.75
CA ALA A 53 0.85 -5.70 5.83
C ALA A 53 1.90 -6.01 6.92
N ALA A 54 2.82 -5.09 7.19
CA ALA A 54 3.86 -5.23 8.22
C ALA A 54 3.38 -4.86 9.63
N SER A 55 2.23 -4.20 9.79
CA SER A 55 1.73 -3.81 11.11
C SER A 55 1.03 -4.97 11.82
N LEU A 56 1.05 -4.95 13.16
CA LEU A 56 0.37 -5.96 13.98
C LEU A 56 -1.14 -6.00 13.66
N GLU A 57 -1.76 -4.83 13.53
CA GLU A 57 -3.18 -4.69 13.20
C GLU A 57 -3.50 -5.30 11.82
N GLY A 58 -2.68 -5.02 10.80
CA GLY A 58 -2.90 -5.60 9.48
C GLY A 58 -2.65 -7.11 9.43
N MET A 59 -1.68 -7.63 10.18
CA MET A 59 -1.45 -9.07 10.31
C MET A 59 -2.60 -9.76 11.04
N GLN A 60 -3.16 -9.17 12.09
CA GLN A 60 -4.33 -9.72 12.79
C GLN A 60 -5.57 -9.73 11.90
N ALA A 61 -5.72 -8.72 11.04
CA ALA A 61 -6.92 -8.52 10.25
C ALA A 61 -6.93 -9.34 8.93
N ASP A 62 -5.77 -9.56 8.28
CA ASP A 62 -5.60 -10.43 7.10
C ASP A 62 -4.19 -11.07 7.08
N PRO A 63 -3.95 -12.16 7.85
CA PRO A 63 -2.62 -12.78 7.93
C PRO A 63 -2.09 -13.27 6.58
N LEU A 64 -2.95 -13.87 5.76
CA LEU A 64 -2.57 -14.44 4.47
C LEU A 64 -2.29 -13.35 3.42
N GLY A 65 -3.11 -12.30 3.39
CA GLY A 65 -2.87 -11.15 2.51
C GLY A 65 -1.63 -10.37 2.91
N ALA A 66 -1.41 -10.16 4.21
CA ALA A 66 -0.19 -9.55 4.72
C ALA A 66 1.04 -10.34 4.26
N ARG A 67 1.03 -11.67 4.44
CA ARG A 67 2.15 -12.52 4.01
C ARG A 67 2.41 -12.43 2.50
N ARG A 68 1.37 -12.50 1.66
CA ARG A 68 1.50 -12.39 0.20
C ARG A 68 2.10 -11.05 -0.25
N VAL A 69 1.71 -9.95 0.39
CA VAL A 69 2.27 -8.63 0.10
C VAL A 69 3.75 -8.60 0.44
N LEU A 70 4.12 -9.10 1.63
CA LEU A 70 5.50 -9.13 2.09
C LEU A 70 6.40 -10.09 1.30
N ASP A 71 5.85 -11.17 0.75
CA ASP A 71 6.60 -12.11 -0.09
C ASP A 71 6.85 -11.54 -1.51
N PHE A 72 5.95 -10.69 -2.01
CA PHE A 72 6.09 -10.04 -3.32
C PHE A 72 7.05 -8.85 -3.29
N THR A 73 7.15 -8.15 -2.17
CA THR A 73 8.09 -7.04 -1.98
C THR A 73 9.41 -7.55 -1.42
N PRO A 74 10.53 -7.50 -2.16
CA PRO A 74 11.83 -7.85 -1.59
C PRO A 74 12.15 -6.90 -0.42
N PRO A 75 12.68 -7.41 0.71
CA PRO A 75 13.05 -6.58 1.84
C PRO A 75 13.95 -5.43 1.38
N ARG A 76 13.61 -4.20 1.80
CA ARG A 76 14.26 -2.94 1.36
C ARG A 76 15.74 -2.83 1.78
N ILE A 77 16.31 -3.88 2.36
CA ILE A 77 17.70 -4.00 2.83
C ILE A 77 18.72 -3.99 1.69
N ARG A 78 18.31 -4.23 0.42
CA ARG A 78 19.26 -4.38 -0.70
C ARG A 78 19.72 -3.10 -1.41
N TRP A 79 19.36 -1.90 -0.94
CA TRP A 79 19.77 -0.63 -1.58
C TRP A 79 20.74 0.22 -0.76
N GLY A 80 21.33 -0.35 0.31
CA GLY A 80 22.34 0.31 1.13
C GLY A 80 23.64 -0.50 1.19
N SER A 81 24.32 -0.67 0.06
CA SER A 81 25.71 -1.15 0.02
C SER A 81 26.39 -0.60 -1.23
N GLN A 82 26.79 0.67 -1.16
CA GLN A 82 27.98 1.20 -1.82
C GLN A 82 28.70 2.08 -0.81
#